data_AF-A0A0S6WA64-F1
#
_entry.id   AF-A0A0S6WA64-F1
#
_cell.length_a   1.000
_cell.length_b   1.000
_cell.length_c   1.000
_cell.angle_alpha   90.00
_cell.angle_beta   90.00
_cell.angle_gamma   90.00
#
_symmetry.space_group_name_H-M   'P 1'
#
loop_
_entity.id
_entity.type
_entity.pdbx_description
1 polymer ?
#
loop_
_entity_poly.entity_id
_entity_poly.type
_entity_poly.pdbx_seq_one_letter_code
_entity_poly.pdbx_strand_id
1 'polypeptide(L)'
;MAGNVNIDNYYRVVSIQGNVIHVEIKGFWDDRIIDQIGPEFLRLYENAIKQLHGKRFITLADWSTCPVLGKKMIDYFSKAMLLVKRYNGHKVVEVIPKALAQIGVKAAAEQTGKDDFRIVVTSLAEAQKAIEQLKQELS
;
A
#
# COMPACT_ATOMS: atom_id res chain seq x y z
N MET A 1 27.08 15.06 3.27
CA MET A 1 26.61 14.13 4.31
C MET A 1 25.15 13.83 4.00
N ALA A 2 24.84 12.63 3.50
CA ALA A 2 23.45 12.20 3.39
C ALA A 2 22.97 11.91 4.82
N GLY A 3 22.08 12.75 5.35
CA GLY A 3 21.45 12.45 6.64
C GLY A 3 20.63 11.17 6.50
N ASN A 4 20.80 10.23 7.44
CA ASN A 4 20.04 8.99 7.43
C ASN A 4 18.54 9.31 7.42
N VAL A 5 17.87 8.94 6.33
CA VAL A 5 16.41 9.08 6.21
C VAL A 5 15.75 8.01 7.09
N ASN A 6 14.95 8.44 8.06
CA ASN A 6 14.21 7.51 8.92
C ASN A 6 12.93 7.03 8.20
N ILE A 7 12.84 5.72 7.94
CA ILE A 7 11.68 5.07 7.31
C ILE A 7 10.37 5.35 8.06
N ASP A 8 10.41 5.51 9.39
CA ASP A 8 9.22 5.76 10.22
C ASP A 8 8.57 7.10 9.92
N ASN A 9 9.24 8.01 9.20
CA ASN A 9 8.64 9.26 8.72
C ASN A 9 7.84 9.08 7.42
N TYR A 10 7.90 7.90 6.81
CA TYR A 10 7.38 7.64 5.46
C TYR A 10 6.48 6.41 5.37
N TYR A 11 6.73 5.40 6.20
CA TYR A 11 6.00 4.14 6.17
C TYR A 11 5.89 3.55 7.56
N ARG A 12 4.76 2.93 7.87
CA ARG A 12 4.64 2.00 8.99
C ARG A 12 3.59 0.94 8.74
N VAL A 13 3.78 -0.21 9.38
CA VAL A 13 2.71 -1.19 9.58
C VAL A 13 1.95 -0.74 10.82
N VAL A 14 0.70 -0.29 10.63
CA VAL A 14 -0.16 0.21 11.71
C VAL A 14 -0.71 -0.93 12.55
N SER A 15 -1.20 -1.99 11.88
CA SER A 15 -1.70 -3.18 12.56
C SER A 15 -1.72 -4.40 11.64
N ILE A 16 -1.71 -5.57 12.26
CA ILE A 16 -2.01 -6.85 11.62
C ILE A 16 -3.09 -7.50 12.48
N GLN A 17 -4.32 -7.60 11.97
CA GLN A 17 -5.48 -8.10 12.72
C GLN A 17 -6.23 -9.13 11.88
N GLY A 18 -6.27 -10.37 12.34
CA GLY A 18 -6.81 -11.49 11.55
C GLY A 18 -6.06 -11.60 10.22
N ASN A 19 -6.79 -11.49 9.11
CA ASN A 19 -6.25 -11.55 7.75
C ASN A 19 -6.15 -10.15 7.10
N VAL A 20 -6.07 -9.08 7.91
CA VAL A 20 -5.97 -7.70 7.41
C VAL A 20 -4.67 -7.06 7.88
N ILE A 21 -3.89 -6.53 6.94
CA ILE A 21 -2.70 -5.72 7.21
C ILE A 21 -3.08 -4.26 6.96
N HIS A 22 -2.89 -3.40 7.95
CA HIS A 22 -3.01 -1.96 7.79
C HIS A 22 -1.61 -1.34 7.71
N VAL A 23 -1.32 -0.67 6.61
CA VAL A 23 -0.10 0.11 6.41
C VAL A 23 -0.44 1.57 6.16
N GLU A 24 0.41 2.46 6.66
CA GLU A 24 0.33 3.89 6.38
C GLU A 24 1.54 4.30 5.54
N ILE A 25 1.27 4.99 4.44
CA ILE A 25 2.25 5.64 3.58
C ILE A 25 2.06 7.15 3.77
N LYS A 26 3.14 7.82 4.15
CA LYS A 26 3.12 9.20 4.59
C LYS A 26 4.34 9.96 4.10
N GLY A 27 4.29 11.29 4.25
CA GLY A 27 5.41 12.15 3.89
C GLY A 27 5.66 12.22 2.38
N PHE A 28 6.68 12.97 2.00
CA PHE A 28 6.98 13.25 0.60
C PHE A 28 8.05 12.28 0.05
N TRP A 29 7.65 11.43 -0.90
CA TRP A 29 8.52 10.44 -1.53
C TRP A 29 9.07 10.97 -2.86
N ASP A 30 10.12 11.78 -2.81
CA ASP A 30 10.93 12.07 -4.01
C ASP A 30 11.83 10.89 -4.38
N ASP A 31 12.38 10.92 -5.60
CA ASP A 31 13.22 9.84 -6.12
C ASP A 31 14.45 9.56 -5.24
N ARG A 32 15.00 10.59 -4.55
CA ARG A 32 16.15 10.45 -3.66
C ARG A 32 15.77 9.78 -2.34
N ILE A 33 14.62 10.13 -1.77
CA ILE A 33 14.05 9.46 -0.60
C ILE A 33 13.78 8.01 -0.96
N ILE A 34 13.11 7.76 -2.09
CA ILE A 34 12.80 6.41 -2.59
C ILE A 34 14.06 5.56 -2.75
N ASP A 35 15.15 6.11 -3.29
CA ASP A 35 16.41 5.36 -3.43
C ASP A 35 17.00 4.93 -2.08
N GLN A 36 16.74 5.69 -1.01
CA GLN A 36 17.23 5.40 0.33
C GLN A 36 16.33 4.45 1.11
N ILE A 37 15.01 4.65 1.04
CA ILE A 37 14.05 3.93 1.90
C ILE A 37 13.25 2.84 1.18
N GLY A 38 13.22 2.85 -0.15
CA GLY A 38 12.41 1.94 -0.96
C GLY A 38 12.70 0.45 -0.70
N PRO A 39 13.99 0.01 -0.66
CA PRO A 39 14.31 -1.38 -0.34
C PRO A 39 13.83 -1.79 1.05
N GLU A 40 13.98 -0.90 2.03
CA GLU A 40 13.55 -1.14 3.41
C GLU A 40 12.03 -1.18 3.54
N PHE A 41 11.31 -0.30 2.83
CA PHE A 41 9.85 -0.35 2.70
C PHE A 41 9.36 -1.71 2.21
N LEU A 42 9.94 -2.24 1.13
CA LEU A 42 9.54 -3.56 0.60
C LEU A 42 9.82 -4.68 1.60
N ARG A 43 10.97 -4.62 2.27
CA ARG A 43 11.36 -5.60 3.28
C ARG A 43 10.41 -5.61 4.47
N LEU A 44 10.06 -4.44 5.01
CA LEU A 44 9.13 -4.30 6.12
C LEU A 44 7.74 -4.80 5.74
N TYR A 45 7.27 -4.45 4.53
CA TYR A 45 5.99 -4.90 4.04
C TYR A 45 5.94 -6.42 3.82
N GLU A 46 6.97 -7.00 3.21
CA GLU A 46 7.07 -8.44 3.04
C GLU A 46 7.09 -9.18 4.39
N ASN A 47 7.78 -8.63 5.39
CA ASN A 47 7.80 -9.19 6.74
C ASN A 47 6.41 -9.15 7.41
N ALA A 48 5.63 -8.07 7.20
CA ALA A 48 4.26 -7.99 7.69
C ALA A 48 3.37 -9.07 7.05
N ILE A 49 3.50 -9.27 5.74
CA ILE A 49 2.78 -10.32 5.01
C ILE A 49 3.15 -11.71 5.53
N LYS A 50 4.43 -11.98 5.75
CA LYS A 50 4.90 -13.28 6.26
C LYS A 50 4.34 -13.65 7.63
N GLN A 51 3.97 -12.68 8.47
CA GLN A 51 3.30 -12.93 9.75
C GLN A 51 1.91 -13.55 9.60
N LEU A 52 1.31 -13.50 8.41
CA LEU A 52 0.03 -14.16 8.13
C LEU A 52 0.18 -15.65 7.79
N HIS A 53 1.41 -16.18 7.76
CA HIS A 53 1.69 -17.61 7.55
C HIS A 53 1.00 -18.21 6.31
N GLY A 54 0.92 -17.44 5.22
CA GLY A 54 0.32 -17.89 3.94
C GLY A 54 -1.21 -17.82 3.88
N LYS A 55 -1.88 -17.32 4.93
CA LYS A 55 -3.32 -17.06 4.90
C LYS A 55 -3.67 -16.03 3.84
N ARG A 56 -4.82 -16.23 3.18
CA ARG A 56 -5.38 -15.26 2.25
C ARG A 56 -5.71 -13.96 2.98
N PHE A 57 -5.31 -12.81 2.44
CA PHE A 57 -5.34 -11.55 3.21
C PHE A 57 -5.77 -10.33 2.42
N ILE A 58 -6.14 -9.27 3.13
CA ILE A 58 -6.45 -7.94 2.59
C ILE A 58 -5.41 -6.96 3.09
N THR A 59 -4.97 -6.04 2.23
CA THR A 59 -4.17 -4.89 2.66
C THR A 59 -5.04 -3.65 2.69
N LEU A 60 -5.01 -2.90 3.79
CA LEU A 60 -5.43 -1.51 3.86
C LEU A 60 -4.19 -0.63 3.71
N ALA A 61 -4.08 0.06 2.59
CA ALA A 61 -3.01 1.02 2.33
C ALA A 61 -3.54 2.44 2.49
N ASP A 62 -3.16 3.10 3.58
CA ASP A 62 -3.55 4.47 3.87
C ASP A 62 -2.52 5.46 3.33
N TRP A 63 -2.92 6.26 2.35
CA TRP A 63 -2.11 7.31 1.71
C TRP A 63 -2.57 8.71 2.12
N SER A 64 -3.45 8.81 3.12
CA SER A 64 -4.12 10.07 3.48
C SER A 64 -3.17 11.21 3.84
N THR A 65 -1.96 10.87 4.30
CA THR A 65 -0.92 11.81 4.72
C THR A 65 0.28 11.86 3.76
N CYS A 66 0.16 11.27 2.56
CA CYS A 66 1.20 11.27 1.53
C CYS A 66 0.90 12.34 0.46
N PRO A 67 1.49 13.56 0.52
CA PRO A 67 1.08 14.68 -0.33
C PRO A 67 1.44 14.55 -1.82
N VAL A 68 2.38 13.68 -2.21
CA VAL A 68 2.84 13.53 -3.61
C VAL A 68 3.44 12.14 -3.82
N LEU A 69 3.30 11.60 -5.03
CA LEU A 69 3.97 10.39 -5.50
C LEU A 69 5.09 10.76 -6.50
N GLY A 70 6.35 10.50 -6.16
CA GLY A 70 7.47 10.59 -7.11
C GLY A 70 7.37 9.54 -8.21
N LYS A 71 8.08 9.74 -9.32
CA LYS A 71 8.02 8.82 -10.48
C LYS A 71 8.46 7.41 -10.11
N LYS A 72 9.54 7.28 -9.31
CA LYS A 72 10.02 5.98 -8.83
C LYS A 72 9.07 5.31 -7.83
N MET A 73 8.10 6.03 -7.28
CA MET A 73 7.15 5.46 -6.33
C MET A 73 6.25 4.44 -7.02
N ILE A 74 5.93 4.66 -8.31
CA ILE A 74 5.17 3.73 -9.13
C ILE A 74 5.88 2.36 -9.15
N ASP A 75 7.20 2.33 -9.39
CA ASP A 75 7.95 1.07 -9.43
C ASP A 75 7.92 0.31 -8.10
N TYR A 76 8.09 1.01 -6.98
CA TYR A 76 8.06 0.40 -5.64
C TYR A 76 6.66 -0.05 -5.25
N PHE A 77 5.64 0.71 -5.63
CA PHE A 77 4.25 0.34 -5.47
C PHE A 77 3.91 -0.91 -6.31
N SER A 78 4.35 -0.99 -7.57
CA SER A 78 4.21 -2.18 -8.41
C SER A 78 4.90 -3.40 -7.79
N LYS A 79 6.11 -3.23 -7.24
CA LYS A 79 6.81 -4.31 -6.50
C LYS A 79 6.03 -4.75 -5.26
N ALA A 80 5.44 -3.81 -4.51
CA ALA A 80 4.59 -4.14 -3.37
C ALA A 80 3.33 -4.92 -3.80
N MET A 81 2.69 -4.55 -4.90
CA MET A 81 1.55 -5.29 -5.45
C MET A 81 1.94 -6.71 -5.88
N LEU A 82 3.13 -6.90 -6.45
CA LEU A 82 3.66 -8.23 -6.76
C LEU A 82 3.88 -9.08 -5.51
N LEU A 83 4.31 -8.48 -4.38
CA LEU A 83 4.38 -9.19 -3.11
C LEU A 83 2.99 -9.65 -2.66
N VAL A 84 1.98 -8.78 -2.74
CA VAL A 84 0.60 -9.15 -2.39
C VAL A 84 0.14 -10.36 -3.21
N LYS A 85 0.32 -10.33 -4.53
CA LYS A 85 -0.03 -11.46 -5.40
C LYS A 85 0.76 -12.73 -5.07
N ARG A 86 2.07 -12.60 -4.84
CA ARG A 86 2.96 -13.73 -4.51
C ARG A 86 2.54 -14.45 -3.23
N TYR A 87 2.05 -13.71 -2.24
CA TYR A 87 1.75 -14.23 -0.91
C TYR A 87 0.25 -14.47 -0.66
N ASN A 88 -0.54 -14.72 -1.72
CA ASN A 88 -1.96 -15.04 -1.62
C ASN A 88 -2.86 -13.88 -1.13
N GLY A 89 -2.51 -12.64 -1.49
CA GLY A 89 -3.36 -11.49 -1.24
C GLY A 89 -4.65 -11.50 -2.06
N HIS A 90 -5.76 -11.15 -1.43
CA HIS A 90 -7.09 -11.08 -2.02
C HIS A 90 -7.35 -9.73 -2.68
N LYS A 91 -7.24 -8.66 -1.90
CA LYS A 91 -7.54 -7.28 -2.32
C LYS A 91 -6.64 -6.29 -1.60
N VAL A 92 -6.44 -5.14 -2.23
CA VAL A 92 -5.80 -3.97 -1.62
C VAL A 92 -6.81 -2.84 -1.60
N VAL A 93 -7.15 -2.35 -0.43
CA VAL A 93 -8.03 -1.19 -0.25
C VAL A 93 -7.15 0.03 -0.01
N GLU A 94 -7.22 1.01 -0.90
CA GLU A 94 -6.36 2.18 -0.91
C GLU A 94 -7.14 3.41 -0.50
N VAL A 95 -6.75 4.03 0.62
CA VAL A 95 -7.29 5.32 1.04
C VAL A 95 -6.47 6.40 0.38
N ILE A 96 -6.97 6.94 -0.72
CA ILE A 96 -6.31 8.00 -1.47
C ILE A 96 -7.19 9.26 -1.39
N PRO A 97 -6.73 10.35 -0.78
CA PRO A 97 -7.45 11.62 -0.79
C PRO A 97 -7.84 12.03 -2.20
N LYS A 98 -9.04 12.62 -2.36
CA LYS A 98 -9.57 13.02 -3.68
C LYS A 98 -8.60 13.85 -4.52
N ALA A 99 -7.81 14.71 -3.88
CA ALA A 99 -6.80 15.53 -4.56
C ALA A 99 -5.69 14.71 -5.23
N LEU A 100 -5.34 13.55 -4.68
CA LEU A 100 -4.31 12.64 -5.20
C LEU A 100 -4.86 11.58 -6.14
N ALA A 101 -6.10 11.14 -5.89
CA ALA A 101 -6.79 10.17 -6.74
C ALA A 101 -6.90 10.66 -8.19
N GLN A 102 -6.99 11.98 -8.40
CA GLN A 102 -7.03 12.60 -9.72
C GLN A 102 -5.70 12.54 -10.49
N ILE A 103 -4.56 12.42 -9.81
CA ILE A 103 -3.21 12.53 -10.41
C ILE A 103 -2.54 11.15 -10.58
N GLY A 104 -2.68 10.23 -9.61
CA GLY A 104 -1.91 8.98 -9.58
C GLY A 104 -2.66 7.71 -10.03
N VAL A 105 -3.97 7.64 -9.80
CA VAL A 105 -4.75 6.39 -9.97
C VAL A 105 -4.95 6.02 -11.44
N LYS A 106 -5.09 7.03 -12.31
CA LYS A 106 -5.32 6.82 -13.74
C LYS A 106 -4.12 6.15 -14.43
N ALA A 107 -2.89 6.59 -14.11
CA ALA A 107 -1.66 6.03 -14.69
C ALA A 107 -1.34 4.62 -14.18
N ALA A 108 -1.63 4.33 -12.90
CA ALA A 108 -1.40 3.01 -12.33
C ALA A 108 -2.47 1.98 -12.75
N ALA A 109 -3.73 2.39 -12.99
CA ALA A 109 -4.79 1.52 -13.50
C ALA A 109 -4.58 1.11 -14.96
N GLU A 110 -4.01 2.02 -15.79
CA GLU A 110 -3.66 1.74 -17.19
C GLU A 110 -2.54 0.68 -17.33
N GLN A 111 -1.67 0.53 -16.33
CA GLN A 111 -0.58 -0.46 -16.34
C GLN A 111 -0.96 -1.85 -15.81
N THR A 112 -2.01 -1.97 -14.99
CA THR A 112 -2.35 -3.24 -14.29
C THR A 112 -3.34 -4.14 -15.04
N GLY A 113 -4.04 -3.66 -16.07
CA GLY A 113 -4.94 -4.47 -16.89
C GLY A 113 -6.19 -5.01 -16.15
N LYS A 114 -6.81 -6.09 -16.66
CA LYS A 114 -8.07 -6.70 -16.16
C LYS A 114 -7.96 -7.39 -14.78
N ASP A 115 -6.76 -7.54 -14.24
CA ASP A 115 -6.48 -8.21 -12.96
C ASP A 115 -6.34 -7.21 -11.80
N ASP A 116 -6.89 -6.00 -11.91
CA ASP A 116 -6.82 -5.01 -10.84
C ASP A 116 -7.61 -5.50 -9.60
N PHE A 117 -6.88 -5.85 -8.54
CA PHE A 117 -7.44 -6.27 -7.26
C PHE A 117 -7.46 -5.14 -6.23
N ARG A 118 -7.29 -3.89 -6.68
CA ARG A 118 -7.37 -2.71 -5.83
C ARG A 118 -8.80 -2.19 -5.73
N ILE A 119 -9.10 -1.59 -4.58
CA ILE A 119 -10.31 -0.81 -4.33
C ILE A 119 -9.85 0.55 -3.83
N VAL A 120 -10.02 1.59 -4.63
CA VAL A 120 -9.66 2.95 -4.24
C VAL A 120 -10.85 3.62 -3.57
N VAL A 121 -10.62 4.14 -2.37
CA VAL A 121 -11.59 4.88 -1.58
C VAL A 121 -10.98 6.20 -1.13
N THR A 122 -11.82 7.12 -0.64
CA THR A 122 -11.38 8.48 -0.29
C THR A 122 -11.25 8.72 1.20
N SER A 123 -11.63 7.75 2.03
CA SER A 123 -11.55 7.84 3.48
C SER A 123 -11.34 6.47 4.15
N LEU A 124 -10.81 6.49 5.36
CA LEU A 124 -10.69 5.29 6.20
C LEU A 124 -12.05 4.64 6.52
N ALA A 125 -13.12 5.44 6.66
CA ALA A 125 -14.46 4.93 6.91
C ALA A 125 -15.00 4.11 5.73
N GLU A 126 -14.79 4.59 4.50
CA GLU A 126 -15.11 3.83 3.28
C GLU A 126 -14.27 2.56 3.17
N ALA A 127 -12.97 2.65 3.50
CA ALA A 127 -12.08 1.49 3.50
C ALA A 127 -12.53 0.40 4.48
N GLN A 128 -12.91 0.79 5.70
CA GLN A 128 -13.41 -0.14 6.72
C GLN A 128 -14.67 -0.86 6.22
N LYS A 129 -15.63 -0.13 5.62
CA LYS A 129 -16.83 -0.74 5.04
C LYS A 129 -16.49 -1.74 3.94
N ALA A 130 -15.57 -1.40 3.04
CA ALA A 130 -15.12 -2.31 1.98
C ALA A 130 -14.44 -3.57 2.57
N ILE A 131 -13.58 -3.41 3.57
CA ILE A 131 -12.89 -4.53 4.23
C ILE A 131 -13.89 -5.48 4.89
N GLU A 132 -14.93 -4.98 5.56
CA GLU A 132 -15.94 -5.85 6.18
C GLU A 132 -16.72 -6.69 5.15
N GLN A 133 -17.00 -6.14 3.97
CA GLN A 133 -17.59 -6.90 2.88
C GLN A 133 -16.62 -7.97 2.36
N LEU A 134 -15.37 -7.59 2.13
CA LEU A 134 -14.34 -8.50 1.62
C LEU A 134 -14.00 -9.63 2.59
N LYS A 135 -14.10 -9.40 3.90
CA LYS A 135 -13.88 -10.45 4.91
C LYS A 135 -14.84 -11.63 4.72
N GLN A 136 -16.06 -11.39 4.23
CA GLN A 136 -17.03 -12.45 3.94
C GLN A 136 -16.56 -13.36 2.79
N GLU A 137 -15.72 -12.85 1.89
CA GLU A 137 -15.14 -13.57 0.75
C GLU A 137 -13.85 -14.34 1.09
N LEU A 138 -13.28 -14.10 2.29
CA LEU A 138 -12.10 -14.81 2.79
C LEU A 138 -12.45 -16.12 3.51
N SER A 139 -13.74 -16.43 3.64
CA SER A 139 -14.30 -17.63 4.27
C SER A 139 -13.93 -18.93 3.55
#